data_AF-A0A819UZZ2-F1
#
_entry.id   AF-A0A819UZZ2-F1
#
_cell.length_a   1.000
_cell.length_b   1.000
_cell.length_c   1.000
_cell.angle_alpha   90.00
_cell.angle_beta   90.00
_cell.angle_gamma   90.00
#
_symmetry.space_group_name_H-M   'P 1'
#
loop_
_entity.id
_entity.type
_entity.pdbx_description
1 polymer ?
#
loop_
_entity_poly.entity_id
_entity_poly.type
_entity_poly.pdbx_seq_one_letter_code
_entity_poly.pdbx_strand_id
1 'polypeptide(L)'
;MEPYEKRKPYSSISSRLKTRRGLILGYALGERLIDIHLNARWKQNGVTVAGGNGKGAGINQLSMPSGLYVDDEQTIYVADRENHRIVEWKSGATSGRVVAGGNGMGSNANQLYQPFDVIVDKESDSLIICDQGNKRVVRWPRRNGISGETIISNIFCRGLTMHDDGSLYVIDNENSEVRRYRRGESQGTVVAGGHGSGHDPNQLFGPQYIVVDKDHAVYVSEHGQSRVTKWVEGVEGRIIVAGGNGKGPQLMRMVYNEGILVDQLGTVYVADLGNGRIMRWTKGATEGSIVVGGNGNGQASNQLNMPYDKNLKKNYTTMATNDGEQETVQQLIEKLLDEEEKTQQVIKQLDDEIKNIKRESEEIQLIEETKHRDEIEKMKHEAQDMQQIEQAIHQYENKKINRETETLERELAIHKHINERLDHQLEIIKRTNELKRQIEEAKRQQIHEACQRKPRKLEIESDSSSTQKRLKVFTFHNDCYYIDIHDDLQSFDMEVILKDNNYFNDNILNYIEHYSNQFSSYPKLNEEEIQKGFDQLIVNLFNTLNNSTSLKYLNTSFSYYLKDKFNPHCTFIHKNININID
;
A
#
# COMPACT_ATOMS: atom_id res chain seq x y z
N MET A 1 29.64 -79.45 35.77
CA MET A 1 28.99 -78.89 36.97
C MET A 1 27.66 -78.30 36.52
N GLU A 2 26.56 -78.98 36.82
CA GLU A 2 25.22 -78.41 36.99
C GLU A 2 25.13 -77.74 38.39
N PRO A 3 24.11 -76.92 38.78
CA PRO A 3 22.65 -77.07 38.51
C PRO A 3 21.90 -75.77 38.09
N TYR A 4 20.76 -75.77 37.40
CA TYR A 4 19.39 -76.27 37.68
C TYR A 4 18.57 -75.42 38.67
N GLU A 5 17.54 -74.70 38.17
CA GLU A 5 16.21 -74.44 38.81
C GLU A 5 15.24 -73.87 37.73
N LYS A 6 14.22 -74.58 37.20
CA LYS A 6 12.83 -74.86 37.70
C LYS A 6 12.07 -73.56 38.06
N ARG A 7 10.84 -73.21 37.62
CA ARG A 7 9.59 -73.88 37.14
C ARG A 7 8.65 -72.76 36.55
N LYS A 8 7.97 -72.92 35.40
CA LYS A 8 6.53 -73.30 35.15
C LYS A 8 5.46 -72.16 35.36
N PRO A 9 4.21 -72.26 34.83
CA PRO A 9 3.66 -71.64 33.60
C PRO A 9 2.47 -70.66 33.91
N TYR A 10 1.55 -70.40 32.95
CA TYR A 10 0.37 -69.48 32.94
C TYR A 10 0.66 -68.12 32.28
N SER A 11 -0.24 -67.50 31.51
CA SER A 11 -1.59 -67.78 31.00
C SER A 11 -1.86 -66.80 29.85
N SER A 12 -2.85 -67.13 29.03
CA SER A 12 -3.58 -66.24 28.11
C SER A 12 -3.35 -64.73 28.30
N ILE A 13 -2.79 -64.06 27.29
CA ILE A 13 -3.02 -62.62 27.11
C ILE A 13 -3.74 -62.46 25.78
N SER A 14 -5.03 -62.15 25.92
CA SER A 14 -5.86 -61.66 24.83
C SER A 14 -5.19 -60.45 24.20
N SER A 15 -4.95 -60.56 22.90
CA SER A 15 -4.77 -59.43 22.02
C SER A 15 -5.98 -58.50 22.16
N ARG A 16 -5.76 -57.27 22.65
CA ARG A 16 -6.48 -56.02 22.33
C ARG A 16 -6.34 -55.05 23.50
N LEU A 17 -5.49 -54.04 23.35
CA LEU A 17 -5.77 -52.73 23.94
C LEU A 17 -5.54 -51.67 22.86
N LYS A 18 -6.68 -51.24 22.33
CA LYS A 18 -6.89 -50.25 21.27
C LYS A 18 -6.42 -48.87 21.76
N THR A 19 -5.62 -48.17 20.96
CA THR A 19 -5.24 -46.77 21.22
C THR A 19 -5.95 -45.81 20.27
N ARG A 20 -6.29 -44.64 20.84
CA ARG A 20 -7.14 -43.58 20.25
C ARG A 20 -6.45 -42.91 19.06
N ARG A 21 -7.16 -42.83 17.93
CA ARG A 21 -6.74 -42.16 16.68
C ARG A 21 -7.55 -40.88 16.50
N GLY A 22 -6.89 -39.73 16.40
CA GLY A 22 -7.52 -38.46 16.03
C GLY A 22 -7.45 -38.25 14.52
N LEU A 23 -8.55 -37.78 13.93
CA LEU A 23 -8.60 -37.31 12.54
C LEU A 23 -8.47 -35.79 12.56
N ILE A 24 -7.51 -35.23 11.83
CA ILE A 24 -7.40 -33.80 11.57
C ILE A 24 -7.88 -33.61 10.13
N LEU A 25 -8.74 -32.62 9.89
CA LEU A 25 -9.01 -32.14 8.55
C LEU A 25 -7.97 -31.07 8.26
N GLY A 26 -7.24 -31.17 7.16
CA GLY A 26 -6.37 -30.09 6.72
C GLY A 26 -6.42 -29.88 5.23
N TYR A 27 -5.80 -28.78 4.82
CA TYR A 27 -5.87 -28.20 3.50
C TYR A 27 -5.51 -29.23 2.43
N ALA A 28 -6.38 -29.42 1.44
CA ALA A 28 -6.12 -30.26 0.28
C ALA A 28 -5.66 -29.37 -0.87
N LEU A 29 -4.38 -29.49 -1.22
CA LEU A 29 -3.76 -29.09 -2.49
C LEU A 29 -3.68 -27.57 -2.69
N GLY A 30 -2.46 -27.07 -2.83
CA GLY A 30 -2.28 -25.73 -3.34
C GLY A 30 -2.69 -25.68 -4.81
N GLU A 31 -3.22 -24.53 -5.20
CA GLU A 31 -3.71 -24.21 -6.53
C GLU A 31 -4.98 -24.96 -6.94
N ARG A 32 -6.04 -24.17 -7.15
CA ARG A 32 -7.44 -24.57 -7.40
C ARG A 32 -8.15 -25.09 -6.14
N LEU A 33 -8.73 -24.11 -5.43
CA LEU A 33 -10.18 -24.01 -5.27
C LEU A 33 -10.88 -25.34 -5.62
N ILE A 34 -11.28 -26.11 -4.62
CA ILE A 34 -11.64 -27.52 -4.82
C ILE A 34 -12.92 -27.63 -5.65
N ASP A 35 -12.86 -28.30 -6.80
CA ASP A 35 -14.06 -28.80 -7.50
C ASP A 35 -14.46 -30.14 -6.86
N ILE A 36 -15.03 -30.09 -5.65
CA ILE A 36 -15.79 -31.23 -5.14
C ILE A 36 -17.05 -31.23 -5.99
N HIS A 37 -17.04 -32.04 -7.06
CA HIS A 37 -18.23 -32.27 -7.86
C HIS A 37 -19.42 -32.47 -6.92
N LEU A 38 -20.53 -31.77 -7.17
CA LEU A 38 -21.74 -31.77 -6.35
C LEU A 38 -22.22 -33.19 -5.97
N ASN A 39 -21.84 -34.20 -6.76
CA ASN A 39 -22.18 -35.62 -6.62
C ASN A 39 -21.04 -36.53 -6.12
N ALA A 40 -19.91 -35.97 -5.65
CA ALA A 40 -18.81 -36.75 -5.10
C ALA A 40 -19.32 -37.56 -3.88
N ARG A 41 -19.49 -38.87 -4.09
CA ARG A 41 -19.84 -39.81 -3.02
C ARG A 41 -18.54 -40.24 -2.33
N TRP A 42 -18.31 -39.68 -1.15
CA TRP A 42 -17.22 -40.13 -0.29
C TRP A 42 -17.44 -41.58 0.09
N LYS A 43 -16.40 -42.41 0.01
CA LYS A 43 -16.43 -43.71 0.67
C LYS A 43 -16.62 -43.42 2.16
N GLN A 44 -17.69 -43.94 2.77
CA GLN A 44 -17.95 -43.77 4.20
C GLN A 44 -16.85 -44.38 5.09
N ASN A 45 -15.92 -45.13 4.49
CA ASN A 45 -14.77 -45.71 5.13
C ASN A 45 -13.53 -44.84 4.94
N GLY A 46 -13.02 -44.26 6.04
CA GLY A 46 -11.75 -43.53 6.04
C GLY A 46 -10.53 -44.46 6.05
N VAL A 47 -9.41 -43.98 5.51
CA VAL A 47 -8.09 -44.63 5.60
C VAL A 47 -7.13 -43.76 6.42
N THR A 48 -6.24 -44.38 7.19
CA THR A 48 -5.20 -43.64 7.93
C THR A 48 -4.02 -43.37 6.99
N VAL A 49 -3.69 -42.10 6.80
CA VAL A 49 -2.62 -41.64 5.89
C VAL A 49 -1.40 -41.07 6.62
N ALA A 50 -1.53 -40.77 7.92
CA ALA A 50 -0.43 -40.35 8.78
C ALA A 50 -0.64 -40.89 10.20
N GLY A 51 0.46 -41.32 10.84
CA GLY A 51 0.43 -41.92 12.18
C GLY A 51 -0.17 -43.33 12.18
N GLY A 52 -1.19 -43.56 13.02
CA GLY A 52 -1.92 -44.84 13.07
C GLY A 52 -1.36 -45.91 14.03
N ASN A 53 -0.17 -45.69 14.59
CA ASN A 53 0.54 -46.64 15.47
C ASN A 53 0.52 -46.24 16.96
N GLY A 54 -0.56 -45.57 17.39
CA GLY A 54 -0.77 -45.12 18.76
C GLY A 54 -0.13 -43.78 19.11
N LYS A 55 -0.46 -43.27 20.30
CA LYS A 55 0.12 -42.04 20.86
C LYS A 55 1.57 -42.29 21.25
N GLY A 56 2.49 -41.45 20.78
CA GLY A 56 3.91 -41.55 21.15
C GLY A 56 4.80 -40.64 20.31
N ALA A 57 6.12 -40.76 20.54
CA ALA A 57 7.15 -39.95 19.87
C ALA A 57 7.89 -40.69 18.74
N GLY A 58 7.57 -41.97 18.51
CA GLY A 58 8.10 -42.73 17.37
C GLY A 58 7.76 -42.05 16.04
N ILE A 59 8.53 -42.32 14.99
CA ILE A 59 8.35 -41.63 13.71
C ILE A 59 7.09 -42.07 12.93
N ASN A 60 6.52 -43.22 13.30
CA ASN A 60 5.23 -43.72 12.84
C ASN A 60 4.09 -43.42 13.85
N GLN A 61 4.36 -42.63 14.89
CA GLN A 61 3.45 -42.23 15.96
C GLN A 61 3.27 -40.71 15.99
N LEU A 62 2.16 -40.26 16.55
CA LEU A 62 1.85 -38.84 16.77
C LEU A 62 1.33 -38.65 18.19
N SER A 63 1.53 -37.48 18.79
CA SER A 63 1.08 -37.14 20.13
C SER A 63 0.30 -35.84 20.11
N MET A 64 -1.03 -35.99 20.17
CA MET A 64 -2.01 -34.90 20.13
C MET A 64 -1.73 -33.91 18.98
N PRO A 65 -1.67 -34.39 17.73
CA PRO A 65 -1.50 -33.52 16.58
C PRO A 65 -2.68 -32.55 16.50
N SER A 66 -2.46 -31.33 16.02
CA SER A 66 -3.48 -30.24 16.04
C SER A 66 -3.76 -29.58 14.69
N GLY A 67 -2.80 -29.61 13.77
CA GLY A 67 -2.94 -29.01 12.44
C GLY A 67 -2.21 -29.84 11.40
N LEU A 68 -2.67 -29.77 10.16
CA LEU A 68 -2.00 -30.39 9.03
C LEU A 68 -2.18 -29.58 7.75
N TYR A 69 -1.25 -29.77 6.82
CA TYR A 69 -1.32 -29.25 5.46
C TYR A 69 -0.93 -30.33 4.46
N VAL A 70 -1.62 -30.39 3.32
CA VAL A 70 -1.29 -31.30 2.23
C VAL A 70 -0.90 -30.47 1.01
N ASP A 71 0.31 -30.70 0.52
CA ASP A 71 0.81 -30.05 -0.71
C ASP A 71 0.37 -30.79 -1.98
N ASP A 72 0.69 -30.22 -3.14
CA ASP A 72 0.33 -30.74 -4.47
C ASP A 72 0.98 -32.09 -4.78
N GLU A 73 2.09 -32.40 -4.10
CA GLU A 73 2.80 -33.68 -4.19
C GLU A 73 2.13 -34.76 -3.30
N GLN A 74 0.98 -34.42 -2.68
CA GLN A 74 0.28 -35.23 -1.69
C GLN A 74 1.14 -35.59 -0.47
N THR A 75 2.09 -34.71 -0.13
CA THR A 75 2.84 -34.80 1.12
C THR A 75 2.06 -34.10 2.23
N ILE A 76 1.89 -34.80 3.33
CA ILE A 76 1.13 -34.36 4.50
C ILE A 76 2.11 -33.87 5.56
N TYR A 77 2.05 -32.59 5.91
CA TYR A 77 2.77 -32.00 7.04
C TYR A 77 1.86 -31.97 8.25
N VAL A 78 2.31 -32.52 9.38
CA VAL A 78 1.51 -32.61 10.61
C VAL A 78 2.22 -31.86 11.73
N ALA A 79 1.51 -30.94 12.38
CA ALA A 79 1.92 -30.33 13.63
C ALA A 79 1.72 -31.33 14.78
N ASP A 80 2.79 -32.04 15.14
CA ASP A 80 2.82 -33.07 16.18
C ASP A 80 3.06 -32.41 17.54
N ARG A 81 2.01 -31.73 18.03
CA ARG A 81 2.10 -30.67 19.03
C ARG A 81 2.82 -31.06 20.32
N GLU A 82 2.47 -32.20 20.93
CA GLU A 82 3.09 -32.63 22.20
C GLU A 82 4.45 -33.28 22.02
N ASN A 83 4.85 -33.57 20.78
CA ASN A 83 6.22 -33.95 20.45
C ASN A 83 7.05 -32.75 19.97
N HIS A 84 6.47 -31.55 19.93
CA HIS A 84 7.15 -30.29 19.60
C HIS A 84 7.91 -30.32 18.27
N ARG A 85 7.25 -30.85 17.24
CA ARG A 85 7.85 -31.07 15.92
C ARG A 85 6.81 -30.98 14.81
N ILE A 86 7.27 -30.76 13.60
CA ILE A 86 6.51 -30.98 12.37
C ILE A 86 7.02 -32.27 11.71
N VAL A 87 6.09 -33.15 11.34
CA VAL A 87 6.39 -34.43 10.68
C VAL A 87 5.77 -34.43 9.29
N GLU A 88 6.56 -34.71 8.26
CA GLU A 88 6.04 -34.95 6.91
C GLU A 88 5.73 -36.43 6.69
N TRP A 89 4.72 -36.72 5.89
CA TRP A 89 4.32 -38.05 5.44
C TRP A 89 4.04 -38.00 3.94
N LYS A 90 4.84 -38.72 3.15
CA LYS A 90 4.57 -38.87 1.71
C LYS A 90 3.38 -39.80 1.49
N SER A 91 2.70 -39.64 0.36
CA SER A 91 1.62 -40.54 -0.04
C SER A 91 2.06 -42.01 0.02
N GLY A 92 1.28 -42.85 0.70
CA GLY A 92 1.57 -44.26 0.93
C GLY A 92 2.63 -44.59 1.98
N ALA A 93 3.25 -43.60 2.63
CA ALA A 93 4.26 -43.86 3.65
C ALA A 93 3.67 -44.49 4.93
N THR A 94 4.42 -45.41 5.54
CA THR A 94 4.05 -46.06 6.83
C THR A 94 4.70 -45.40 8.04
N SER A 95 5.58 -44.44 7.81
CA SER A 95 6.30 -43.66 8.83
C SER A 95 6.58 -42.27 8.28
N GLY A 96 6.60 -41.27 9.17
CA GLY A 96 6.92 -39.91 8.79
C GLY A 96 8.41 -39.61 8.72
N ARG A 97 8.74 -38.32 8.56
CA ARG A 97 10.07 -37.76 8.73
C ARG A 97 9.95 -36.42 9.44
N VAL A 98 10.78 -36.16 10.46
CA VAL A 98 10.80 -34.86 11.13
C VAL A 98 11.42 -33.83 10.19
N VAL A 99 10.72 -32.72 9.97
CA VAL A 99 11.14 -31.64 9.05
C VAL A 99 11.35 -30.30 9.72
N ALA A 100 10.76 -30.10 10.90
CA ALA A 100 11.01 -28.94 11.74
C ALA A 100 10.86 -29.31 13.23
N GLY A 101 11.61 -28.64 14.10
CA GLY A 101 11.65 -28.94 15.54
C GLY A 101 12.22 -30.33 15.84
N GLY A 102 11.71 -30.99 16.89
CA GLY A 102 12.18 -32.31 17.32
C GLY A 102 13.49 -32.33 18.11
N ASN A 103 14.11 -31.17 18.34
CA ASN A 103 15.32 -30.99 19.16
C ASN A 103 14.99 -30.64 20.62
N GLY A 104 13.89 -31.19 21.14
CA GLY A 104 13.32 -30.81 22.43
C GLY A 104 12.43 -29.56 22.37
N MET A 105 11.69 -29.36 23.45
CA MET A 105 10.84 -28.19 23.66
C MET A 105 11.70 -26.95 23.95
N GLY A 106 11.44 -25.84 23.25
CA GLY A 106 12.13 -24.57 23.52
C GLY A 106 11.92 -23.52 22.44
N SER A 107 12.57 -22.37 22.62
CA SER A 107 12.44 -21.19 21.76
C SER A 107 13.64 -20.94 20.84
N ASN A 108 14.69 -21.78 20.92
CA ASN A 108 15.84 -21.68 20.03
C ASN A 108 15.44 -21.85 18.56
N ALA A 109 16.28 -21.39 17.63
CA ALA A 109 15.99 -21.43 16.19
C ALA A 109 15.73 -22.86 15.67
N ASN A 110 16.34 -23.88 16.27
CA ASN A 110 16.14 -25.29 15.92
C ASN A 110 15.09 -26.02 16.79
N GLN A 111 14.32 -25.29 17.61
CA GLN A 111 13.33 -25.83 18.53
C GLN A 111 11.94 -25.24 18.26
N LEU A 112 10.91 -26.00 18.64
CA LEU A 112 9.52 -25.58 18.66
C LEU A 112 8.96 -25.84 20.06
N TYR A 113 7.84 -25.19 20.39
CA TYR A 113 7.08 -25.46 21.60
C TYR A 113 5.58 -25.47 21.28
N GLN A 114 5.01 -26.68 21.31
CA GLN A 114 3.59 -26.93 21.01
C GLN A 114 3.14 -26.26 19.70
N PRO A 115 3.75 -26.62 18.55
CA PRO A 115 3.32 -26.09 17.27
C PRO A 115 1.88 -26.50 17.00
N PHE A 116 1.01 -25.54 16.69
CA PHE A 116 -0.42 -25.80 16.56
C PHE A 116 -0.82 -26.10 15.12
N ASP A 117 -0.24 -25.37 14.17
CA ASP A 117 -0.60 -25.43 12.75
C ASP A 117 0.62 -25.22 11.86
N VAL A 118 0.54 -25.68 10.62
CA VAL A 118 1.61 -25.58 9.62
C VAL A 118 1.02 -25.45 8.22
N ILE A 119 1.58 -24.59 7.38
CA ILE A 119 1.31 -24.51 5.93
C ILE A 119 2.62 -24.47 5.14
N VAL A 120 2.53 -24.64 3.84
CA VAL A 120 3.65 -24.43 2.91
C VAL A 120 3.50 -23.09 2.21
N ASP A 121 4.53 -22.25 2.29
CA ASP A 121 4.75 -21.15 1.36
C ASP A 121 5.51 -21.67 0.14
N LYS A 122 4.80 -21.86 -0.97
CA LYS A 122 5.35 -22.40 -2.22
C LYS A 122 6.39 -21.47 -2.85
N GLU A 123 6.19 -20.16 -2.74
CA GLU A 123 7.06 -19.18 -3.37
C GLU A 123 8.45 -19.19 -2.73
N SER A 124 8.52 -19.32 -1.40
CA SER A 124 9.78 -19.41 -0.67
C SER A 124 10.24 -20.85 -0.35
N ASP A 125 9.53 -21.87 -0.85
CA ASP A 125 9.70 -23.30 -0.52
C ASP A 125 9.94 -23.53 0.98
N SER A 126 9.07 -22.95 1.81
CA SER A 126 9.21 -22.93 3.28
C SER A 126 7.93 -23.40 3.98
N LEU A 127 8.10 -23.98 5.18
CA LEU A 127 7.02 -24.21 6.12
C LEU A 127 6.77 -22.94 6.93
N ILE A 128 5.50 -22.54 7.07
CA ILE A 128 5.08 -21.48 7.99
C ILE A 128 4.34 -22.15 9.14
N ILE A 129 4.84 -21.97 10.36
CA ILE A 129 4.45 -22.77 11.53
C ILE A 129 3.92 -21.84 12.62
N CYS A 130 2.71 -22.12 13.13
CA CYS A 130 2.21 -21.56 14.38
C CYS A 130 2.96 -22.20 15.55
N ASP A 131 4.01 -21.57 16.05
CA ASP A 131 4.78 -22.04 17.22
C ASP A 131 4.15 -21.50 18.51
N GLN A 132 2.91 -21.93 18.77
CA GLN A 132 1.98 -21.34 19.74
C GLN A 132 2.57 -21.19 21.14
N GLY A 133 3.26 -22.22 21.65
CA GLY A 133 3.85 -22.19 23.00
C GLY A 133 4.93 -21.13 23.16
N ASN A 134 5.58 -20.74 22.06
CA ASN A 134 6.54 -19.63 22.00
C ASN A 134 5.91 -18.30 21.56
N LYS A 135 4.58 -18.24 21.38
CA LYS A 135 3.83 -17.06 20.93
C LYS A 135 4.41 -16.40 19.66
N ARG A 136 4.72 -17.21 18.65
CA ARG A 136 5.33 -16.74 17.40
C ARG A 136 4.89 -17.54 16.19
N VAL A 137 5.13 -16.97 15.00
CA VAL A 137 5.09 -17.67 13.72
C VAL A 137 6.50 -17.84 13.20
N VAL A 138 6.85 -19.06 12.79
CA VAL A 138 8.19 -19.42 12.32
C VAL A 138 8.15 -19.80 10.85
N ARG A 139 9.07 -19.25 10.05
CA ARG A 139 9.39 -19.73 8.70
C ARG A 139 10.54 -20.72 8.79
N TRP A 140 10.37 -21.91 8.25
CA TRP A 140 11.37 -22.98 8.29
C TRP A 140 11.60 -23.52 6.89
N PRO A 141 12.84 -23.69 6.40
CA PRO A 141 13.08 -24.23 5.07
C PRO A 141 12.43 -25.61 4.90
N ARG A 142 11.57 -25.80 3.89
CA ARG A 142 10.83 -27.06 3.71
C ARG A 142 11.76 -28.25 3.44
N ARG A 143 12.92 -27.98 2.84
CA ARG A 143 13.94 -28.97 2.48
C ARG A 143 15.25 -28.66 3.20
N ASN A 144 15.82 -29.68 3.84
CA ASN A 144 17.12 -29.61 4.54
C ASN A 144 17.24 -28.49 5.61
N GLY A 145 16.13 -27.97 6.13
CA GLY A 145 16.12 -26.95 7.16
C GLY A 145 16.51 -27.50 8.53
N ILE A 146 17.55 -26.94 9.14
CA ILE A 146 18.01 -27.28 10.51
C ILE A 146 17.52 -26.28 11.57
N SER A 147 16.99 -25.14 11.14
CA SER A 147 16.50 -24.07 12.00
C SER A 147 15.47 -23.22 11.26
N GLY A 148 14.57 -22.60 12.03
CA GLY A 148 13.58 -21.65 11.56
C GLY A 148 13.89 -20.22 12.00
N GLU A 149 13.27 -19.29 11.29
CA GLU A 149 13.31 -17.85 11.50
C GLU A 149 11.96 -17.39 12.07
N THR A 150 11.98 -16.58 13.13
CA THR A 150 10.75 -15.95 13.63
C THR A 150 10.34 -14.81 12.71
N ILE A 151 9.21 -14.95 12.04
CA ILE A 151 8.69 -13.93 11.11
C ILE A 151 7.59 -13.05 11.72
N ILE A 152 6.90 -13.55 12.75
CA ILE A 152 5.92 -12.78 13.53
C ILE A 152 6.10 -13.15 15.01
N SER A 153 6.21 -12.16 15.89
CA SER A 153 6.36 -12.33 17.34
C SER A 153 5.12 -11.85 18.10
N ASN A 154 5.02 -12.25 19.38
CA ASN A 154 3.96 -11.84 20.30
C ASN A 154 2.54 -12.13 19.80
N ILE A 155 2.36 -13.30 19.19
CA ILE A 155 1.07 -13.76 18.66
C ILE A 155 0.74 -15.16 19.15
N PHE A 156 -0.43 -15.35 19.77
CA PHE A 156 -0.87 -16.68 20.20
C PHE A 156 -1.51 -17.42 19.01
N CYS A 157 -0.65 -17.80 18.06
CA CYS A 157 -1.03 -18.41 16.78
C CYS A 157 -1.69 -19.79 16.98
N ARG A 158 -2.97 -19.92 16.62
CA ARG A 158 -3.67 -21.22 16.58
C ARG A 158 -3.97 -21.72 15.18
N GLY A 159 -4.29 -20.84 14.25
CA GLY A 159 -4.53 -21.21 12.87
C GLY A 159 -3.92 -20.18 11.97
N LEU A 160 -3.40 -20.63 10.83
CA LEU A 160 -2.88 -19.74 9.82
C LEU A 160 -3.27 -20.22 8.42
N THR A 161 -3.34 -19.30 7.47
CA THR A 161 -3.57 -19.61 6.06
C THR A 161 -2.94 -18.54 5.21
N MET A 162 -2.56 -18.87 3.98
CA MET A 162 -1.95 -17.93 3.06
C MET A 162 -2.84 -17.82 1.84
N HIS A 163 -3.14 -16.58 1.44
CA HIS A 163 -3.86 -16.28 0.23
C HIS A 163 -2.89 -16.29 -0.98
N ASP A 164 -3.43 -16.42 -2.19
CA ASP A 164 -2.66 -16.57 -3.44
C ASP A 164 -1.78 -15.34 -3.78
N ASP A 165 -2.13 -14.16 -3.22
CA ASP A 165 -1.30 -12.95 -3.31
C ASP A 165 -0.09 -12.96 -2.35
N GLY A 166 0.07 -14.03 -1.57
CA GLY A 166 1.11 -14.15 -0.55
C GLY A 166 0.76 -13.48 0.79
N SER A 167 -0.45 -12.98 0.98
CA SER A 167 -0.89 -12.46 2.28
C SER A 167 -1.10 -13.60 3.27
N LEU A 168 -0.44 -13.52 4.43
CA LEU A 168 -0.56 -14.46 5.53
C LEU A 168 -1.63 -14.00 6.52
N TYR A 169 -2.61 -14.85 6.80
CA TYR A 169 -3.64 -14.62 7.78
C TYR A 169 -3.38 -15.49 9.00
N VAL A 170 -3.42 -14.89 10.18
CA VAL A 170 -3.08 -15.55 11.44
C VAL A 170 -4.15 -15.28 12.48
N ILE A 171 -4.66 -16.34 13.11
CA ILE A 171 -5.48 -16.23 14.31
C ILE A 171 -4.59 -15.87 15.49
N ASP A 172 -4.82 -14.71 16.09
CA ASP A 172 -4.33 -14.39 17.42
C ASP A 172 -5.41 -14.75 18.46
N ASN A 173 -5.25 -15.92 19.07
CA ASN A 173 -6.26 -16.44 19.98
C ASN A 173 -6.30 -15.67 21.31
N GLU A 174 -5.19 -15.05 21.73
CA GLU A 174 -5.13 -14.26 22.98
C GLU A 174 -5.96 -12.99 22.84
N ASN A 175 -5.91 -12.36 21.67
CA ASN A 175 -6.69 -11.16 21.35
C ASN A 175 -8.07 -11.46 20.71
N SER A 176 -8.38 -12.72 20.43
CA SER A 176 -9.62 -13.14 19.73
C SER A 176 -9.82 -12.40 18.41
N GLU A 177 -8.78 -12.41 17.57
CA GLU A 177 -8.79 -11.70 16.28
C GLU A 177 -8.05 -12.49 15.19
N VAL A 178 -8.28 -12.08 13.95
CA VAL A 178 -7.49 -12.51 12.79
C VAL A 178 -6.72 -11.32 12.28
N ARG A 179 -5.41 -11.49 12.09
CA ARG A 179 -4.52 -10.51 11.49
C ARG A 179 -4.05 -10.95 10.11
N ARG A 180 -4.11 -10.05 9.13
CA ARG A 180 -3.51 -10.19 7.80
C ARG A 180 -2.15 -9.49 7.78
N TYR A 181 -1.14 -10.17 7.25
CA TYR A 181 0.21 -9.67 7.03
C TYR A 181 0.53 -9.83 5.55
N ARG A 182 0.85 -8.73 4.85
CA ARG A 182 1.42 -8.83 3.50
C ARG A 182 2.91 -9.17 3.58
N ARG A 183 3.49 -9.66 2.49
CA ARG A 183 4.93 -9.96 2.42
C ARG A 183 5.75 -8.74 2.83
N GLY A 184 6.63 -8.92 3.83
CA GLY A 184 7.48 -7.87 4.37
C GLY A 184 6.86 -6.99 5.47
N GLU A 185 5.56 -7.11 5.75
CA GLU A 185 4.93 -6.40 6.87
C GLU A 185 5.26 -7.09 8.21
N SER A 186 5.70 -6.29 9.19
CA SER A 186 5.93 -6.77 10.57
C SER A 186 4.73 -6.53 11.50
N GLN A 187 3.77 -5.71 11.06
CA GLN A 187 2.53 -5.39 11.78
C GLN A 187 1.34 -5.83 10.94
N GLY A 188 0.52 -6.70 11.50
CA GLY A 188 -0.67 -7.21 10.82
C GLY A 188 -1.86 -6.26 10.95
N THR A 189 -2.71 -6.23 9.94
CA THR A 189 -4.00 -5.54 9.99
C THR A 189 -5.07 -6.48 10.51
N VAL A 190 -5.90 -6.05 11.47
CA VAL A 190 -7.03 -6.85 11.95
C VAL A 190 -8.12 -6.91 10.87
N VAL A 191 -8.50 -8.12 10.48
CA VAL A 191 -9.49 -8.38 9.41
C VAL A 191 -10.72 -9.15 9.88
N ALA A 192 -10.69 -9.70 11.09
CA ALA A 192 -11.85 -10.27 11.77
C ALA A 192 -11.68 -10.16 13.29
N GLY A 193 -12.77 -9.89 14.02
CA GLY A 193 -12.71 -9.68 15.48
C GLY A 193 -12.16 -8.30 15.87
N GLY A 194 -11.22 -8.27 16.83
CA GLY A 194 -10.53 -7.04 17.26
C GLY A 194 -11.26 -6.21 18.32
N HIS A 195 -12.42 -6.67 18.79
CA HIS A 195 -13.25 -5.97 19.78
C HIS A 195 -13.42 -6.79 21.07
N GLY A 196 -12.41 -7.59 21.40
CA GLY A 196 -12.42 -8.53 22.50
C GLY A 196 -13.11 -9.86 22.17
N SER A 197 -13.12 -10.76 23.15
CA SER A 197 -13.76 -12.07 23.02
C SER A 197 -15.24 -11.99 23.40
N GLY A 198 -16.14 -12.43 22.52
CA GLY A 198 -17.57 -12.38 22.85
C GLY A 198 -18.53 -12.68 21.70
N HIS A 199 -19.74 -12.16 21.82
CA HIS A 199 -20.88 -12.53 20.98
C HIS A 199 -21.38 -11.39 20.10
N ASP A 200 -20.83 -10.19 20.21
CA ASP A 200 -21.22 -9.06 19.37
C ASP A 200 -20.81 -9.29 17.92
N PRO A 201 -21.47 -8.69 16.91
CA PRO A 201 -21.20 -8.96 15.50
C PRO A 201 -19.74 -8.76 15.06
N ASN A 202 -18.98 -7.92 15.77
CA ASN A 202 -17.57 -7.61 15.55
C ASN A 202 -16.60 -8.38 16.48
N GLN A 203 -17.08 -9.37 17.25
CA GLN A 203 -16.27 -10.20 18.14
C GLN A 203 -16.15 -11.65 17.65
N LEU A 204 -15.01 -12.27 17.97
CA LEU A 204 -14.79 -13.71 17.84
C LEU A 204 -14.79 -14.36 19.23
N PHE A 205 -15.24 -15.62 19.33
CA PHE A 205 -15.23 -16.38 20.57
C PHE A 205 -14.55 -17.74 20.42
N GLY A 206 -13.28 -17.79 20.84
CA GLY A 206 -12.44 -18.98 20.76
C GLY A 206 -12.15 -19.44 19.32
N PRO A 207 -11.61 -18.55 18.45
CA PRO A 207 -11.26 -18.93 17.08
C PRO A 207 -10.19 -20.03 17.07
N GLN A 208 -10.37 -21.07 16.27
CA GLN A 208 -9.44 -22.22 16.19
C GLN A 208 -8.75 -22.32 14.83
N TYR A 209 -9.52 -22.28 13.75
CA TYR A 209 -9.07 -22.55 12.40
C TYR A 209 -9.57 -21.47 11.45
N ILE A 210 -8.81 -21.22 10.39
CA ILE A 210 -9.01 -20.14 9.44
C ILE A 210 -8.83 -20.62 8.01
N VAL A 211 -9.70 -20.17 7.11
CA VAL A 211 -9.56 -20.31 5.66
C VAL A 211 -9.94 -18.97 5.02
N VAL A 212 -9.28 -18.60 3.93
CA VAL A 212 -9.57 -17.38 3.17
C VAL A 212 -9.98 -17.78 1.75
N ASP A 213 -11.06 -17.19 1.23
CA ASP A 213 -11.46 -17.39 -0.17
C ASP A 213 -10.72 -16.44 -1.13
N LYS A 214 -10.90 -16.66 -2.44
CA LYS A 214 -10.26 -15.85 -3.50
C LYS A 214 -10.63 -14.36 -3.49
N ASP A 215 -11.71 -14.00 -2.80
CA ASP A 215 -12.19 -12.63 -2.66
C ASP A 215 -11.75 -12.04 -1.31
N HIS A 216 -10.72 -12.62 -0.69
CA HIS A 216 -10.17 -12.29 0.63
C HIS A 216 -11.15 -12.41 1.80
N ALA A 217 -12.28 -13.11 1.64
CA ALA A 217 -13.21 -13.29 2.74
C ALA A 217 -12.68 -14.35 3.71
N VAL A 218 -12.72 -14.01 5.00
CA VAL A 218 -12.12 -14.80 6.08
C VAL A 218 -13.17 -15.68 6.72
N TYR A 219 -12.96 -16.98 6.71
CA TYR A 219 -13.79 -17.97 7.39
C TYR A 219 -13.09 -18.43 8.67
N VAL A 220 -13.79 -18.40 9.80
CA VAL A 220 -13.22 -18.73 11.11
C VAL A 220 -14.11 -19.74 11.83
N SER A 221 -13.51 -20.83 12.31
CA SER A 221 -14.19 -21.78 13.19
C SER A 221 -14.17 -21.29 14.64
N GLU A 222 -15.34 -21.07 15.23
CA GLU A 222 -15.47 -20.63 16.63
C GLU A 222 -15.91 -21.78 17.52
N HIS A 223 -14.92 -22.43 18.14
CA HIS A 223 -15.11 -23.62 18.97
C HIS A 223 -16.08 -23.38 20.14
N GLY A 224 -16.04 -22.19 20.74
CA GLY A 224 -16.89 -21.85 21.89
C GLY A 224 -18.39 -21.89 21.57
N GLN A 225 -18.76 -21.36 20.40
CA GLN A 225 -20.15 -21.26 19.93
C GLN A 225 -20.54 -22.35 18.91
N SER A 226 -19.61 -23.24 18.56
CA SER A 226 -19.88 -24.34 17.63
C SER A 226 -20.46 -23.85 16.30
N ARG A 227 -19.78 -22.86 15.72
CA ARG A 227 -20.17 -22.18 14.47
C ARG A 227 -18.97 -21.85 13.61
N VAL A 228 -19.24 -21.58 12.33
CA VAL A 228 -18.27 -20.99 11.40
C VAL A 228 -18.77 -19.62 10.97
N THR A 229 -17.91 -18.61 11.06
CA THR A 229 -18.23 -17.24 10.68
C THR A 229 -17.40 -16.79 9.47
N LYS A 230 -18.05 -16.09 8.54
CA LYS A 230 -17.47 -15.44 7.38
C LYS A 230 -17.38 -13.94 7.64
N TRP A 231 -16.24 -13.35 7.31
CA TRP A 231 -15.94 -11.92 7.45
C TRP A 231 -15.53 -11.40 6.07
N VAL A 232 -16.15 -10.31 5.64
CA VAL A 232 -15.94 -9.71 4.32
C VAL A 232 -15.49 -8.28 4.53
N GLU A 233 -14.44 -7.87 3.83
CA GLU A 233 -13.94 -6.49 3.92
C GLU A 233 -15.03 -5.48 3.52
N GLY A 234 -15.18 -4.43 4.32
CA GLY A 234 -16.22 -3.40 4.13
C GLY A 234 -17.64 -3.82 4.53
N VAL A 235 -17.87 -5.06 4.93
CA VAL A 235 -19.16 -5.51 5.48
C VAL A 235 -19.12 -5.42 7.01
N GLU A 236 -20.11 -4.76 7.60
CA GLU A 236 -20.16 -4.61 9.05
C GLU A 236 -20.54 -5.93 9.73
N GLY A 237 -19.64 -6.43 10.57
CA GLY A 237 -19.84 -7.64 11.36
C GLY A 237 -19.71 -8.94 10.57
N ARG A 238 -19.88 -10.05 11.30
CA ARG A 238 -19.73 -11.41 10.78
C ARG A 238 -21.02 -11.99 10.21
N ILE A 239 -20.87 -12.95 9.30
CA ILE A 239 -21.95 -13.77 8.75
C ILE A 239 -21.79 -15.20 9.29
N ILE A 240 -22.83 -15.82 9.84
CA ILE A 240 -22.78 -17.23 10.24
C ILE A 240 -23.05 -18.10 9.00
N VAL A 241 -22.12 -18.98 8.65
CA VAL A 241 -22.20 -19.83 7.45
C VAL A 241 -22.35 -21.32 7.75
N ALA A 242 -22.08 -21.74 8.99
CA ALA A 242 -22.37 -23.09 9.47
C ALA A 242 -22.60 -23.10 10.99
N GLY A 243 -23.53 -23.93 11.46
CA GLY A 243 -23.85 -24.07 12.88
C GLY A 243 -24.51 -22.84 13.52
N GLY A 244 -24.19 -22.57 14.79
CA GLY A 244 -24.75 -21.44 15.54
C GLY A 244 -26.10 -21.70 16.22
N ASN A 245 -26.69 -22.89 16.06
CA ASN A 245 -27.97 -23.27 16.67
C ASN A 245 -27.82 -24.01 18.01
N GLY A 246 -26.74 -23.74 18.74
CA GLY A 246 -26.37 -24.44 19.96
C GLY A 246 -25.66 -25.77 19.72
N LYS A 247 -25.24 -26.41 20.82
CA LYS A 247 -24.50 -27.67 20.82
C LYS A 247 -25.42 -28.87 20.73
N GLY A 248 -25.11 -29.83 19.87
CA GLY A 248 -25.88 -31.08 19.76
C GLY A 248 -25.58 -31.88 18.49
N PRO A 249 -26.13 -33.10 18.36
CA PRO A 249 -25.90 -34.00 17.24
C PRO A 249 -26.82 -33.74 16.03
N GLN A 250 -27.79 -32.84 16.13
CA GLN A 250 -28.69 -32.50 15.01
C GLN A 250 -27.91 -31.90 13.83
N LEU A 251 -28.45 -31.96 12.62
CA LEU A 251 -27.76 -31.49 11.40
C LEU A 251 -27.52 -29.97 11.36
N MET A 252 -28.33 -29.20 12.09
CA MET A 252 -28.16 -27.75 12.25
C MET A 252 -27.21 -27.36 13.40
N ARG A 253 -26.72 -28.33 14.18
CA ARG A 253 -25.91 -28.14 15.40
C ARG A 253 -24.54 -28.81 15.26
N MET A 254 -23.56 -28.25 15.95
CA MET A 254 -22.19 -28.80 16.03
C MET A 254 -21.71 -28.77 17.48
N VAL A 255 -20.64 -29.48 17.77
CA VAL A 255 -19.99 -29.51 19.09
C VAL A 255 -18.48 -29.45 18.89
N TYR A 256 -17.85 -28.40 19.41
CA TYR A 256 -16.39 -28.24 19.40
C TYR A 256 -15.78 -28.30 17.99
N ASN A 257 -16.28 -27.49 17.06
CA ASN A 257 -15.73 -27.46 15.71
C ASN A 257 -14.31 -26.89 15.69
N GLU A 258 -13.45 -27.49 14.87
CA GLU A 258 -12.07 -27.05 14.64
C GLU A 258 -11.82 -26.88 13.14
N GLY A 259 -11.28 -27.91 12.47
CA GLY A 259 -10.90 -27.83 11.06
C GLY A 259 -12.08 -27.43 10.14
N ILE A 260 -11.81 -26.47 9.26
CA ILE A 260 -12.75 -26.02 8.22
C ILE A 260 -12.08 -26.04 6.86
N LEU A 261 -12.88 -26.23 5.82
CA LEU A 261 -12.49 -26.14 4.42
C LEU A 261 -13.63 -25.48 3.63
N VAL A 262 -13.30 -24.65 2.65
CA VAL A 262 -14.27 -23.96 1.81
C VAL A 262 -13.96 -24.25 0.34
N ASP A 263 -14.95 -24.66 -0.43
CA ASP A 263 -14.80 -24.92 -1.88
C ASP A 263 -15.12 -23.69 -2.75
N GLN A 264 -14.98 -23.82 -4.08
CA GLN A 264 -15.21 -22.72 -5.03
C GLN A 264 -16.63 -22.14 -4.97
N LEU A 265 -17.60 -22.99 -4.61
CA LEU A 265 -19.01 -22.64 -4.55
C LEU A 265 -19.37 -21.96 -3.21
N GLY A 266 -18.39 -21.86 -2.29
CA GLY A 266 -18.60 -21.36 -0.94
C GLY A 266 -19.25 -22.39 -0.02
N THR A 267 -19.21 -23.67 -0.37
CA THR A 267 -19.64 -24.76 0.52
C THR A 267 -18.60 -24.91 1.62
N VAL A 268 -19.06 -24.98 2.85
CA VAL A 268 -18.22 -25.10 4.04
C VAL A 268 -18.27 -26.52 4.56
N TYR A 269 -17.10 -27.15 4.67
CA TYR A 269 -16.89 -28.43 5.33
C TYR A 269 -16.33 -28.17 6.71
N VAL A 270 -16.89 -28.80 7.74
CA VAL A 270 -16.54 -28.58 9.13
C VAL A 270 -16.30 -29.91 9.83
N ALA A 271 -15.19 -30.00 10.54
CA ALA A 271 -14.93 -31.08 11.48
C ALA A 271 -15.73 -30.83 12.77
N ASP A 272 -16.86 -31.53 12.91
CA ASP A 272 -17.74 -31.47 14.07
C ASP A 272 -17.28 -32.50 15.12
N LEU A 273 -16.25 -32.11 15.86
CA LEU A 273 -15.42 -33.03 16.64
C LEU A 273 -16.16 -33.77 17.75
N GLY A 274 -16.98 -33.05 18.50
CA GLY A 274 -17.73 -33.62 19.62
C GLY A 274 -18.72 -34.69 19.17
N ASN A 275 -19.19 -34.58 17.92
CA ASN A 275 -20.11 -35.53 17.30
C ASN A 275 -19.41 -36.58 16.42
N GLY A 276 -18.07 -36.53 16.28
CA GLY A 276 -17.32 -37.53 15.51
C GLY A 276 -17.75 -37.62 14.05
N ARG A 277 -17.91 -36.47 13.39
CA ARG A 277 -18.36 -36.39 11.99
C ARG A 277 -17.74 -35.21 11.25
N ILE A 278 -17.66 -35.33 9.92
CA ILE A 278 -17.43 -34.21 9.03
C ILE A 278 -18.76 -33.83 8.39
N MET A 279 -19.07 -32.56 8.43
CA MET A 279 -20.35 -32.02 7.97
C MET A 279 -20.11 -31.00 6.86
N ARG A 280 -21.06 -30.90 5.92
CA ARG A 280 -21.02 -29.99 4.77
C ARG A 280 -22.25 -29.09 4.75
N TRP A 281 -22.03 -27.79 4.62
CA TRP A 281 -23.05 -26.76 4.42
C TRP A 281 -22.85 -26.06 3.09
N THR A 282 -23.82 -26.16 2.19
CA THR A 282 -23.85 -25.34 0.97
C THR A 282 -24.23 -23.90 1.32
N LYS A 283 -23.87 -22.95 0.44
CA LYS A 283 -24.18 -21.53 0.63
C LYS A 283 -25.68 -21.33 0.90
N GLY A 284 -26.00 -20.68 2.04
CA GLY A 284 -27.38 -20.40 2.45
C GLY A 284 -28.12 -21.56 3.12
N ALA A 285 -27.49 -22.72 3.31
CA ALA A 285 -28.11 -23.85 3.98
C ALA A 285 -28.38 -23.56 5.47
N THR A 286 -29.56 -23.96 5.95
CA THR A 286 -29.96 -23.85 7.36
C THR A 286 -29.52 -25.06 8.19
N GLU A 287 -29.21 -26.18 7.54
CA GLU A 287 -28.66 -27.39 8.14
C GLU A 287 -27.57 -28.01 7.25
N GLY A 288 -26.70 -28.83 7.85
CA GLY A 288 -25.61 -29.49 7.15
C GLY A 288 -25.96 -30.91 6.74
N SER A 289 -25.10 -31.50 5.92
CA SER A 289 -25.16 -32.92 5.54
C SER A 289 -23.91 -33.65 6.04
N ILE A 290 -24.06 -34.89 6.51
CA ILE A 290 -22.93 -35.70 6.96
C ILE A 290 -22.16 -36.16 5.72
N VAL A 291 -20.86 -35.86 5.70
CA VAL A 291 -19.92 -36.30 4.66
C VAL A 291 -19.32 -37.66 5.04
N VAL A 292 -18.85 -37.77 6.28
CA VAL A 292 -18.27 -38.99 6.86
C VAL A 292 -18.42 -38.97 8.38
N GLY A 293 -18.49 -40.15 8.99
CA GLY A 293 -18.69 -40.30 10.44
C GLY A 293 -20.16 -40.21 10.85
N GLY A 294 -20.42 -39.85 12.11
CA GLY A 294 -21.77 -39.79 12.67
C GLY A 294 -22.31 -41.12 13.21
N ASN A 295 -21.51 -42.19 13.16
CA ASN A 295 -21.86 -43.53 13.67
C ASN A 295 -21.30 -43.79 15.08
N GLY A 296 -21.20 -42.73 15.90
CA GLY A 296 -20.60 -42.77 17.23
C GLY A 296 -19.07 -42.74 17.23
N ASN A 297 -18.49 -42.44 18.40
CA ASN A 297 -17.04 -42.38 18.57
C ASN A 297 -16.42 -43.79 18.56
N GLY A 298 -15.44 -44.04 17.69
CA GLY A 298 -14.86 -45.37 17.59
C GLY A 298 -13.69 -45.51 16.63
N GLN A 299 -13.35 -46.76 16.30
CA GLN A 299 -12.18 -47.11 15.47
C GLN A 299 -12.56 -47.93 14.24
N ALA A 300 -13.85 -48.17 14.02
CA ALA A 300 -14.33 -48.75 12.78
C ALA A 300 -14.15 -47.75 11.62
N SER A 301 -14.08 -48.25 10.40
CA SER A 301 -13.84 -47.43 9.21
C SER A 301 -14.90 -46.35 9.00
N ASN A 302 -16.11 -46.55 9.52
CA ASN A 302 -17.26 -45.63 9.48
C ASN A 302 -17.44 -44.79 10.76
N GLN A 303 -16.48 -44.82 11.70
CA GLN A 303 -16.49 -44.07 12.96
C GLN A 303 -15.29 -43.12 13.05
N LEU A 304 -15.50 -41.91 13.56
CA LEU A 304 -14.43 -40.97 13.90
C LEU A 304 -14.32 -40.88 15.42
N ASN A 305 -13.18 -40.46 15.98
CA ASN A 305 -12.99 -40.41 17.44
C ASN A 305 -12.31 -39.13 17.89
N MET A 306 -13.09 -38.26 18.55
CA MET A 306 -12.67 -37.08 19.33
C MET A 306 -11.20 -36.67 19.19
N PRO A 307 -10.85 -35.84 18.19
CA PRO A 307 -9.48 -35.45 17.94
C PRO A 307 -9.04 -34.24 18.77
N TYR A 308 -9.35 -34.17 20.07
CA TYR A 308 -8.48 -33.53 21.08
C TYR A 308 -8.95 -33.86 22.51
N ASP A 309 -8.03 -34.31 23.38
CA ASP A 309 -8.28 -34.59 24.80
C ASP A 309 -7.70 -33.47 25.66
N LYS A 310 -8.50 -32.87 26.53
CA LYS A 310 -8.00 -32.14 27.70
C LYS A 310 -8.95 -32.40 28.89
N ASN A 311 -8.98 -33.63 29.39
CA ASN A 311 -9.62 -34.01 30.66
C ASN A 311 -11.06 -33.49 30.86
N LEU A 312 -12.07 -34.17 30.30
CA LEU A 312 -13.46 -34.03 30.75
C LEU A 312 -13.96 -35.35 31.34
N LYS A 313 -14.08 -35.32 32.67
CA LYS A 313 -14.77 -36.30 33.51
C LYS A 313 -16.26 -36.35 33.17
N LYS A 314 -16.79 -37.58 33.27
CA LYS A 314 -18.17 -38.01 33.55
C LYS A 314 -19.18 -38.13 32.39
N ASN A 315 -19.53 -39.40 32.18
CA ASN A 315 -20.88 -39.98 32.10
C ASN A 315 -21.88 -39.34 31.14
N TYR A 316 -22.18 -40.07 30.05
CA TYR A 316 -23.58 -40.34 29.72
C TYR A 316 -23.82 -41.81 29.42
N THR A 317 -24.85 -42.27 30.12
CA THR A 317 -25.46 -43.58 30.27
C THR A 317 -26.21 -44.04 29.01
N THR A 318 -26.19 -45.36 28.79
CA THR A 318 -27.05 -46.26 27.99
C THR A 318 -28.37 -45.75 27.39
N MET A 319 -28.71 -46.25 26.18
CA MET A 319 -30.03 -46.80 25.78
C MET A 319 -29.78 -47.86 24.68
N ALA A 320 -29.97 -49.16 24.94
CA ALA A 320 -31.21 -49.95 24.88
C ALA A 320 -31.63 -50.31 23.45
N THR A 321 -31.56 -51.60 23.11
CA THR A 321 -32.40 -52.23 22.09
C THR A 321 -33.02 -53.47 22.71
N ASN A 322 -34.34 -53.43 22.84
CA ASN A 322 -35.18 -54.55 23.25
C ASN A 322 -35.18 -55.63 22.17
N ASP A 323 -35.08 -56.87 22.64
CA ASP A 323 -35.51 -58.06 21.92
C ASP A 323 -37.02 -58.06 21.72
N GLY A 324 -37.47 -58.62 20.60
CA GLY A 324 -38.78 -59.24 20.52
C GLY A 324 -39.59 -58.89 19.29
N GLU A 325 -39.26 -59.49 18.14
CA GLU A 325 -40.26 -59.93 17.16
C GLU A 325 -39.66 -61.09 16.36
N GLN A 326 -40.05 -62.32 16.73
CA GLN A 326 -39.76 -63.52 15.96
C GLN A 326 -40.77 -63.61 14.82
N GLU A 327 -40.46 -62.99 13.68
CA GLU A 327 -40.80 -63.60 12.39
C GLU A 327 -39.75 -64.70 12.13
N THR A 328 -40.18 -65.87 11.66
CA THR A 328 -39.26 -66.98 11.39
C THR A 328 -38.17 -66.50 10.43
N VAL A 329 -36.92 -66.47 10.92
CA VAL A 329 -35.69 -66.02 10.23
C VAL A 329 -35.57 -66.52 8.79
N GLN A 330 -36.14 -67.69 8.50
CA GLN A 330 -36.15 -68.32 7.19
C GLN A 330 -37.03 -67.61 6.14
N GLN A 331 -38.19 -67.05 6.54
CA GLN A 331 -39.06 -66.30 5.63
C GLN A 331 -38.56 -64.88 5.35
N LEU A 332 -37.87 -64.28 6.32
CA LEU A 332 -37.23 -62.98 6.15
C LEU A 332 -36.00 -63.08 5.23
N ILE A 333 -35.20 -64.14 5.35
CA ILE A 333 -34.05 -64.40 4.47
C ILE A 333 -34.50 -64.57 3.01
N GLU A 334 -35.57 -65.33 2.74
CA GLU A 334 -36.06 -65.52 1.36
C GLU A 334 -36.60 -64.21 0.75
N LYS A 335 -37.32 -63.39 1.51
CA LYS A 335 -37.75 -62.06 1.04
C LYS A 335 -36.57 -61.11 0.80
N LEU A 336 -35.58 -61.13 1.69
CA LEU A 336 -34.38 -60.29 1.56
C LEU A 336 -33.51 -60.69 0.36
N LEU A 337 -33.41 -61.99 0.05
CA LEU A 337 -32.70 -62.47 -1.14
C LEU A 337 -33.40 -62.06 -2.45
N ASP A 338 -34.73 -62.10 -2.48
CA ASP A 338 -35.51 -61.70 -3.66
C ASP A 338 -35.49 -60.17 -3.87
N GLU A 339 -35.48 -59.38 -2.79
CA GLU A 339 -35.23 -57.93 -2.85
C GLU A 339 -33.77 -57.60 -3.21
N GLU A 340 -32.80 -58.39 -2.75
CA GLU A 340 -31.39 -58.23 -3.11
C GLU A 340 -31.18 -58.45 -4.61
N GLU A 341 -31.81 -59.48 -5.19
CA GLU A 341 -31.70 -59.77 -6.63
C GLU A 341 -32.35 -58.67 -7.49
N LYS A 342 -33.53 -58.17 -7.08
CA LYS A 342 -34.17 -57.01 -7.71
C LYS A 342 -33.31 -55.74 -7.60
N THR A 343 -32.70 -55.52 -6.43
CA THR A 343 -31.81 -54.38 -6.20
C THR A 343 -30.55 -54.47 -7.05
N GLN A 344 -29.97 -55.67 -7.20
CA GLN A 344 -28.81 -55.88 -8.07
C GLN A 344 -29.13 -55.66 -9.56
N GLN A 345 -30.33 -56.01 -10.02
CA GLN A 345 -30.76 -55.70 -11.39
C GLN A 345 -30.90 -54.19 -11.63
N VAL A 346 -31.48 -53.46 -10.68
CA VAL A 346 -31.60 -51.99 -10.76
C VAL A 346 -30.22 -51.33 -10.72
N ILE A 347 -29.31 -51.80 -9.86
CA ILE A 347 -27.92 -51.32 -9.80
C ILE A 347 -27.23 -51.51 -11.15
N LYS A 348 -27.41 -52.68 -11.79
CA LYS A 348 -26.82 -52.96 -13.11
C LYS A 348 -27.35 -52.02 -14.19
N GLN A 349 -28.65 -51.73 -14.20
CA GLN A 349 -29.25 -50.77 -15.12
C GLN A 349 -28.69 -49.36 -14.91
N LEU A 350 -28.60 -48.92 -13.65
CA LEU A 350 -28.02 -47.62 -13.30
C LEU A 350 -26.53 -47.53 -13.67
N ASP A 351 -25.75 -48.61 -13.49
CA ASP A 351 -24.34 -48.63 -13.87
C ASP A 351 -24.14 -48.48 -15.38
N ASP A 352 -25.02 -49.06 -16.19
CA ASP A 352 -24.96 -48.93 -17.65
C ASP A 352 -25.43 -47.53 -18.11
N GLU A 353 -26.42 -46.93 -17.46
CA GLU A 353 -26.79 -45.52 -17.68
C GLU A 353 -25.64 -44.57 -17.30
N ILE A 354 -24.99 -44.78 -16.16
CA ILE A 354 -23.82 -43.99 -15.72
C ILE A 354 -22.67 -44.09 -16.74
N LYS A 355 -22.42 -45.28 -17.32
CA LYS A 355 -21.40 -45.44 -18.37
C LYS A 355 -21.75 -44.66 -19.64
N ASN A 356 -23.02 -44.57 -20.01
CA ASN A 356 -23.45 -43.78 -21.17
C ASN A 356 -23.30 -42.27 -20.88
N ILE A 357 -23.77 -41.80 -19.72
CA ILE A 357 -23.62 -40.40 -19.31
C ILE A 357 -22.14 -39.99 -19.25
N LYS A 358 -21.25 -40.87 -18.79
CA LYS A 358 -19.81 -40.61 -18.80
C LYS A 358 -19.25 -40.44 -20.22
N ARG A 359 -19.65 -41.28 -21.16
CA ARG A 359 -19.24 -41.14 -22.57
C ARG A 359 -19.73 -39.83 -23.18
N GLU A 360 -20.99 -39.47 -22.95
CA GLU A 360 -21.53 -38.18 -23.41
C GLU A 360 -20.83 -36.98 -22.76
N SER A 361 -20.50 -37.08 -21.47
CA SER A 361 -19.74 -36.05 -20.75
C SER A 361 -18.32 -35.88 -21.30
N GLU A 362 -17.64 -36.97 -21.64
CA GLU A 362 -16.30 -36.95 -22.25
C GLU A 362 -16.33 -36.30 -23.64
N GLU A 363 -17.37 -36.57 -24.44
CA GLU A 363 -17.57 -35.92 -25.75
C GLU A 363 -17.82 -34.41 -25.62
N ILE A 364 -18.66 -33.99 -24.67
CA ILE A 364 -18.91 -32.56 -24.40
C ILE A 364 -17.64 -31.86 -23.95
N GLN A 365 -16.87 -32.48 -23.05
CA GLN A 365 -15.61 -31.91 -22.56
C GLN A 365 -14.61 -31.71 -23.72
N LEU A 366 -14.51 -32.66 -24.65
CA LEU A 366 -13.64 -32.53 -25.81
C LEU A 366 -14.05 -31.37 -26.74
N ILE A 367 -15.37 -31.15 -26.90
CA ILE A 367 -15.91 -30.02 -27.69
C ILE A 367 -15.58 -28.69 -27.02
N GLU A 368 -15.77 -28.59 -25.70
CA GLU A 368 -15.45 -27.38 -24.93
C GLU A 368 -13.95 -27.07 -24.94
N GLU A 369 -13.10 -28.08 -24.77
CA GLU A 369 -11.64 -27.94 -24.86
C GLU A 369 -11.18 -27.46 -26.24
N THR A 370 -11.83 -27.93 -27.31
CA THR A 370 -11.54 -27.48 -28.68
C THR A 370 -11.97 -26.03 -28.88
N LYS A 371 -13.17 -25.66 -28.42
CA LYS A 371 -13.68 -24.28 -28.52
C LYS A 371 -12.81 -23.29 -27.75
N HIS A 372 -12.40 -23.64 -26.53
CA HIS A 372 -11.50 -22.81 -25.74
C HIS A 372 -10.11 -22.69 -26.37
N ARG A 373 -9.61 -23.74 -27.01
CA ARG A 373 -8.35 -23.68 -27.76
C ARG A 373 -8.42 -22.68 -28.92
N ASP A 374 -9.51 -22.69 -29.68
CA ASP A 374 -9.72 -21.77 -30.80
C ASP A 374 -9.85 -20.31 -30.31
N GLU A 375 -10.55 -20.08 -29.20
CA GLU A 375 -10.65 -18.75 -28.56
C GLU A 375 -9.29 -18.26 -28.05
N ILE A 376 -8.47 -19.13 -27.45
CA ILE A 376 -7.12 -18.79 -26.98
C ILE A 376 -6.20 -18.43 -28.16
N GLU A 377 -6.23 -19.18 -29.27
CA GLU A 377 -5.43 -18.86 -30.45
C GLU A 377 -5.85 -17.54 -31.08
N LYS A 378 -7.16 -17.23 -31.11
CA LYS A 378 -7.64 -15.91 -31.54
C LYS A 378 -7.11 -14.78 -30.64
N MET A 379 -7.18 -14.95 -29.32
CA MET A 379 -6.64 -13.98 -28.37
C MET A 379 -5.13 -13.79 -28.49
N LYS A 380 -4.37 -14.85 -28.80
CA LYS A 380 -2.93 -14.75 -29.05
C LYS A 380 -2.62 -13.90 -30.28
N HIS A 381 -3.39 -14.06 -31.36
CA HIS A 381 -3.23 -13.23 -32.55
C HIS A 381 -3.56 -11.76 -32.26
N GLU A 382 -4.66 -11.48 -31.55
CA GLU A 382 -5.02 -10.11 -31.14
C GLU A 382 -3.95 -9.48 -30.23
N ALA A 383 -3.36 -10.25 -29.32
CA ALA A 383 -2.25 -9.78 -28.47
C ALA A 383 -0.98 -9.48 -29.26
N GLN A 384 -0.66 -10.27 -30.29
CA GLN A 384 0.48 -10.00 -31.18
C GLN A 384 0.27 -8.72 -31.99
N ASP A 385 -0.94 -8.51 -32.50
CA ASP A 385 -1.28 -7.28 -33.23
C ASP A 385 -1.19 -6.04 -32.31
N MET A 386 -1.66 -6.16 -31.07
CA MET A 386 -1.55 -5.10 -30.06
C MET A 386 -0.09 -4.76 -29.75
N GLN A 387 0.78 -5.77 -29.62
CA GLN A 387 2.20 -5.57 -29.39
C GLN A 387 2.89 -4.85 -30.56
N GLN A 388 2.49 -5.14 -31.81
CA GLN A 388 3.00 -4.44 -32.99
C GLN A 388 2.55 -2.97 -33.01
N ILE A 389 1.30 -2.70 -32.62
CA ILE A 389 0.77 -1.33 -32.53
C ILE A 389 1.53 -0.53 -31.46
N GLU A 390 1.77 -1.10 -30.28
CA GLU A 390 2.56 -0.44 -29.21
C GLU A 390 3.98 -0.10 -29.68
N GLN A 391 4.64 -1.02 -30.38
CA GLN A 391 5.97 -0.76 -30.95
C GLN A 391 5.94 0.38 -31.99
N ALA A 392 4.90 0.44 -32.83
CA ALA A 392 4.73 1.51 -33.81
C ALA A 392 4.47 2.87 -33.15
N ILE A 393 3.66 2.92 -32.09
CA ILE A 393 3.41 4.13 -31.30
C ILE A 393 4.73 4.63 -30.68
N HIS A 394 5.49 3.74 -30.04
CA HIS A 394 6.74 4.10 -29.40
C HIS A 394 7.78 4.64 -30.41
N GLN A 395 7.87 4.03 -31.60
CA GLN A 395 8.72 4.54 -32.68
C GLN A 395 8.29 5.92 -33.19
N TYR A 396 6.98 6.16 -33.29
CA TYR A 396 6.44 7.45 -33.71
C TYR A 396 6.73 8.55 -32.68
N GLU A 397 6.52 8.27 -31.39
CA GLU A 397 6.81 9.21 -30.30
C GLU A 397 8.29 9.56 -30.24
N ASN A 398 9.19 8.57 -30.34
CA ASN A 398 10.63 8.82 -30.36
C ASN A 398 11.05 9.69 -31.55
N LYS A 399 10.45 9.49 -32.74
CA LYS A 399 10.70 10.35 -33.91
C LYS A 399 10.21 11.77 -33.69
N LYS A 400 9.07 11.95 -33.02
CA LYS A 400 8.53 13.28 -32.69
C LYS A 400 9.44 14.00 -31.70
N ILE A 401 9.84 13.32 -30.62
CA ILE A 401 10.74 13.87 -29.59
C ILE A 401 12.06 14.31 -30.24
N ASN A 402 12.68 13.46 -31.06
CA ASN A 402 13.96 13.81 -31.70
C ASN A 402 13.87 15.07 -32.56
N ARG A 403 12.76 15.29 -33.29
CA ARG A 403 12.57 16.51 -34.10
C ARG A 403 12.43 17.76 -33.22
N GLU A 404 11.73 17.64 -32.10
CA GLU A 404 11.58 18.73 -31.14
C GLU A 404 12.94 19.05 -30.47
N THR A 405 13.70 18.03 -30.09
CA THR A 405 15.06 18.19 -29.54
C THR A 405 16.00 18.89 -30.53
N GLU A 406 16.04 18.47 -31.80
CA GLU A 406 16.86 19.12 -32.84
C GLU A 406 16.48 20.60 -33.03
N THR A 407 15.19 20.93 -32.88
CA THR A 407 14.70 22.31 -33.01
C THR A 407 15.18 23.15 -31.83
N LEU A 408 15.05 22.64 -30.61
CA LEU A 408 15.50 23.32 -29.39
C LEU A 408 17.01 23.51 -29.36
N GLU A 409 17.79 22.54 -29.84
CA GLU A 409 19.24 22.67 -29.94
C GLU A 409 19.66 23.78 -30.91
N ARG A 410 18.95 23.95 -32.03
CA ARG A 410 19.18 25.06 -32.96
C ARG A 410 18.86 26.42 -32.33
N GLU A 411 17.74 26.52 -31.61
CA GLU A 411 17.37 27.75 -30.90
C GLU A 411 18.40 28.10 -29.82
N LEU A 412 18.85 27.11 -29.05
CA LEU A 412 19.89 27.30 -28.03
C LEU A 412 21.20 27.80 -28.65
N ALA A 413 21.61 27.27 -29.81
CA ALA A 413 22.80 27.72 -30.52
C ALA A 413 22.67 29.18 -30.98
N ILE A 414 21.49 29.59 -31.47
CA ILE A 414 21.21 30.98 -31.85
C ILE A 414 21.29 31.89 -30.62
N HIS A 415 20.66 31.52 -29.51
CA HIS A 415 20.70 32.29 -28.27
C HIS A 415 22.13 32.47 -27.74
N LYS A 416 22.96 31.42 -27.79
CA LYS A 416 24.37 31.50 -27.40
C LYS A 416 25.12 32.52 -28.25
N HIS A 417 24.91 32.52 -29.57
CA HIS A 417 25.55 33.49 -30.46
C HIS A 417 25.09 34.93 -30.21
N ILE A 418 23.80 35.13 -29.88
CA ILE A 418 23.27 36.45 -29.50
C ILE A 418 23.94 36.95 -28.21
N ASN A 419 24.09 36.08 -27.21
CA ASN A 419 24.73 36.46 -25.94
C ASN A 419 26.21 36.84 -26.14
N GLU A 420 26.97 36.08 -26.95
CA GLU A 420 28.35 36.43 -27.28
C GLU A 420 28.46 37.82 -27.95
N ARG A 421 27.50 38.14 -28.84
CA ARG A 421 27.43 39.47 -29.46
C ARG A 421 27.10 40.58 -28.46
N LEU A 422 26.17 40.33 -27.53
CA LEU A 422 25.81 41.28 -26.47
C LEU A 422 27.00 41.55 -25.54
N ASP A 423 27.76 40.53 -25.16
CA ASP A 423 28.96 40.68 -24.34
C ASP A 423 30.01 41.56 -25.05
N HIS A 424 30.22 41.34 -26.35
CA HIS A 424 31.11 42.19 -27.14
C HIS A 424 30.63 43.66 -27.19
N GLN A 425 29.33 43.89 -27.36
CA GLN A 425 28.74 45.25 -27.34
C GLN A 425 28.91 45.92 -25.97
N LEU A 426 28.70 45.18 -24.88
CA LEU A 426 28.92 45.67 -23.51
C LEU A 426 30.38 46.09 -23.30
N GLU A 427 31.34 45.36 -23.86
CA GLU A 427 32.75 45.73 -23.75
C GLU A 427 33.10 46.99 -24.55
N ILE A 428 32.53 47.18 -25.74
CA ILE A 428 32.65 48.43 -26.50
C ILE A 428 32.10 49.61 -25.69
N ILE A 429 30.94 49.44 -25.06
CA ILE A 429 30.32 50.48 -24.22
C ILE A 429 31.23 50.83 -23.04
N LYS A 430 31.77 49.82 -22.35
CA LYS A 430 32.72 50.03 -21.24
C LYS A 430 33.94 50.84 -21.67
N ARG A 431 34.59 50.47 -22.79
CA ARG A 431 35.75 51.19 -23.33
C ARG A 431 35.41 52.62 -23.72
N THR A 432 34.24 52.82 -24.31
CA THR A 432 33.75 54.15 -24.70
C THR A 432 33.53 55.05 -23.48
N ASN A 433 32.94 54.51 -22.42
CA ASN A 433 32.74 55.25 -21.17
C ASN A 433 34.06 55.59 -20.48
N GLU A 434 35.03 54.69 -20.48
CA GLU A 434 36.37 54.98 -19.95
C GLU A 434 37.08 56.07 -20.76
N LEU A 435 36.98 56.02 -22.09
CA LEU A 435 37.54 57.07 -22.95
C LEU A 435 36.87 58.44 -22.69
N LYS A 436 35.55 58.47 -22.50
CA LYS A 436 34.84 59.70 -22.10
C LYS A 436 35.37 60.25 -20.79
N ARG A 437 35.60 59.40 -19.78
CA ARG A 437 36.17 59.80 -18.48
C ARG A 437 37.56 60.39 -18.64
N GLN A 438 38.43 59.75 -19.42
CA GLN A 438 39.79 60.26 -19.70
C GLN A 438 39.77 61.61 -20.42
N ILE A 439 38.85 61.81 -21.37
CA ILE A 439 38.65 63.09 -22.05
C ILE A 439 38.19 64.17 -21.06
N GLU A 440 37.26 63.87 -20.16
CA GLU A 440 36.82 64.81 -19.13
C GLU A 440 37.94 65.17 -18.15
N GLU A 441 38.75 64.20 -17.72
CA GLU A 441 39.92 64.43 -16.87
C GLU A 441 40.97 65.29 -17.57
N ALA A 442 41.27 65.03 -18.85
CA ALA A 442 42.18 65.84 -19.64
C ALA A 442 41.66 67.28 -19.82
N LYS A 443 40.36 67.45 -20.07
CA LYS A 443 39.70 68.77 -20.11
C LYS A 443 39.83 69.48 -18.76
N ARG A 444 39.59 68.79 -17.64
CA ARG A 444 39.76 69.35 -16.28
C ARG A 444 41.20 69.77 -16.01
N GLN A 445 42.19 68.98 -16.43
CA GLN A 445 43.60 69.34 -16.31
C GLN A 445 43.96 70.58 -17.15
N GLN A 446 43.53 70.66 -18.42
CA GLN A 446 43.74 71.86 -19.23
C GLN A 446 43.09 73.11 -18.62
N ILE A 447 41.88 72.99 -18.07
CA ILE A 447 41.21 74.09 -17.34
C ILE A 447 42.02 74.48 -16.10
N HIS A 448 42.52 73.50 -15.33
CA HIS A 448 43.32 73.75 -14.14
C HIS A 448 44.63 74.48 -14.46
N GLU A 449 45.35 74.06 -15.51
CA GLU A 449 46.57 74.73 -15.99
C GLU A 449 46.29 76.15 -16.52
N ALA A 450 45.15 76.37 -17.18
CA ALA A 450 44.72 77.69 -17.62
C ALA A 450 44.38 78.62 -16.43
N CYS A 451 43.76 78.09 -15.36
CA CYS A 451 43.46 78.83 -14.14
C CYS A 451 44.71 79.22 -13.33
N GLN A 452 45.80 78.43 -13.37
CA GLN A 452 47.05 78.78 -12.69
C GLN A 452 47.83 79.94 -13.33
N ARG A 453 47.49 80.35 -14.56
CA ARG A 453 48.23 81.41 -15.29
C ARG A 453 47.77 82.85 -15.07
N LYS A 454 46.81 83.15 -14.18
CA LYS A 454 46.56 84.51 -13.62
C LYS A 454 45.37 84.48 -12.63
N PRO A 455 45.46 85.10 -11.44
CA PRO A 455 44.29 85.31 -10.59
C PRO A 455 43.43 86.45 -11.18
N ARG A 456 42.18 86.18 -11.57
CA ARG A 456 41.21 87.23 -11.87
C ARG A 456 40.48 87.62 -10.59
N LYS A 457 40.75 88.84 -10.11
CA LYS A 457 39.98 89.55 -9.08
C LYS A 457 38.52 89.69 -9.53
N LEU A 458 37.59 89.56 -8.58
CA LEU A 458 36.24 90.09 -8.71
C LEU A 458 36.33 91.62 -8.80
N GLU A 459 35.81 92.21 -9.87
CA GLU A 459 35.63 93.66 -10.03
C GLU A 459 34.14 93.95 -10.16
N ILE A 460 33.65 94.88 -9.34
CA ILE A 460 32.30 95.45 -9.42
C ILE A 460 32.47 96.77 -10.17
N GLU A 461 31.96 96.87 -11.40
CA GLU A 461 31.86 98.15 -12.12
C GLU A 461 30.49 98.76 -11.83
N SER A 462 30.49 99.94 -11.21
CA SER A 462 29.29 100.78 -11.08
C SER A 462 29.30 101.80 -12.22
N ASP A 463 28.42 101.65 -13.21
CA ASP A 463 28.24 102.66 -14.26
C ASP A 463 27.14 103.65 -13.83
N SER A 464 27.50 104.93 -13.76
CA SER A 464 26.74 105.99 -13.09
C SER A 464 25.64 106.63 -13.96
N SER A 465 25.04 105.87 -14.88
CA SER A 465 23.92 106.38 -15.70
C SER A 465 22.80 105.38 -16.05
N SER A 466 22.73 104.22 -15.39
CA SER A 466 21.54 103.35 -15.43
C SER A 466 21.33 102.62 -14.09
N THR A 467 20.09 102.46 -13.64
CA THR A 467 19.69 101.80 -12.37
C THR A 467 19.81 100.26 -12.42
N GLN A 468 20.92 99.75 -12.97
CA GLN A 468 21.22 98.32 -13.02
C GLN A 468 22.55 98.03 -12.35
N LYS A 469 22.53 97.23 -11.28
CA LYS A 469 23.74 96.67 -10.67
C LYS A 469 23.91 95.25 -11.16
N ARG A 470 24.96 94.99 -11.94
CA ARG A 470 25.28 93.63 -12.43
C ARG A 470 26.22 92.92 -11.47
N LEU A 471 25.80 91.76 -10.96
CA LEU A 471 26.67 90.88 -10.17
C LEU A 471 27.19 89.75 -11.07
N LYS A 472 28.50 89.61 -11.19
CA LYS A 472 29.15 88.55 -11.97
C LYS A 472 29.66 87.47 -11.02
N VAL A 473 29.02 86.30 -11.01
CA VAL A 473 29.41 85.16 -10.17
C VAL A 473 30.02 84.09 -11.08
N PHE A 474 31.19 83.58 -10.71
CA PHE A 474 31.87 82.51 -11.44
C PHE A 474 31.66 81.18 -10.72
N THR A 475 31.28 80.13 -11.45
CA THR A 475 31.36 78.74 -10.99
C THR A 475 32.17 77.89 -11.96
N PHE A 476 32.82 76.85 -11.42
CA PHE A 476 33.80 76.02 -12.11
C PHE A 476 33.11 75.07 -13.10
N HIS A 477 32.83 75.55 -14.30
CA HIS A 477 32.87 74.84 -15.60
C HIS A 477 32.29 75.76 -16.69
N ASN A 478 33.16 76.59 -17.28
CA ASN A 478 33.09 77.26 -18.60
C ASN A 478 31.80 77.84 -19.19
N ASP A 479 30.74 78.06 -18.42
CA ASP A 479 29.63 78.92 -18.82
C ASP A 479 29.61 80.17 -17.92
N CYS A 480 29.79 81.36 -18.52
CA CYS A 480 29.65 82.63 -17.79
C CYS A 480 28.20 83.06 -17.79
N TYR A 481 27.57 83.11 -16.62
CA TYR A 481 26.23 83.69 -16.45
C TYR A 481 26.35 85.12 -15.94
N TYR A 482 25.63 86.05 -16.58
CA TYR A 482 25.44 87.41 -16.08
C TYR A 482 24.12 87.43 -15.32
N ILE A 483 24.13 87.96 -14.09
CA ILE A 483 22.89 88.28 -13.39
C ILE A 483 22.68 89.78 -13.54
N ASP A 484 21.69 90.14 -14.34
CA ASP A 484 21.18 91.50 -14.44
C ASP A 484 20.20 91.74 -13.30
N ILE A 485 20.54 92.60 -12.35
CA ILE A 485 19.63 93.00 -11.27
C ILE A 485 19.09 94.38 -11.64
N HIS A 486 17.83 94.41 -12.08
CA HIS A 486 17.06 95.63 -12.23
C HIS A 486 16.48 96.04 -10.88
N ASP A 487 16.66 97.29 -10.49
CA ASP A 487 16.08 97.85 -9.26
C ASP A 487 14.54 97.94 -9.38
N ASP A 488 13.83 96.87 -9.02
CA ASP A 488 12.69 96.86 -8.09
C ASP A 488 12.31 95.40 -7.75
N LEU A 489 12.26 95.06 -6.46
CA LEU A 489 12.09 93.70 -5.93
C LEU A 489 10.65 93.15 -6.07
N GLN A 490 10.05 93.22 -7.27
CA GLN A 490 8.70 92.70 -7.52
C GLN A 490 8.49 91.84 -8.78
N SER A 491 9.53 91.56 -9.58
CA SER A 491 9.43 90.56 -10.64
C SER A 491 10.76 89.85 -10.86
N PHE A 492 10.80 88.55 -10.57
CA PHE A 492 11.89 87.67 -10.99
C PHE A 492 11.54 87.13 -12.38
N ASP A 493 12.23 87.59 -13.42
CA ASP A 493 12.27 86.88 -14.70
C ASP A 493 13.48 85.94 -14.66
N MET A 494 13.21 84.64 -14.67
CA MET A 494 14.22 83.60 -14.72
C MET A 494 14.23 83.00 -16.13
N GLU A 495 15.11 83.50 -17.01
CA GLU A 495 15.27 82.94 -18.35
C GLU A 495 16.25 81.75 -18.30
N VAL A 496 15.72 80.53 -18.40
CA VAL A 496 16.51 79.29 -18.41
C VAL A 496 16.64 78.78 -19.84
N ILE A 497 17.77 79.03 -20.48
CA ILE A 497 18.05 78.52 -21.83
C ILE A 497 18.73 77.16 -21.71
N LEU A 498 17.98 76.07 -21.96
CA LEU A 498 18.53 74.72 -22.07
C LEU A 498 18.80 74.41 -23.55
N LYS A 499 20.07 74.18 -23.91
CA LYS A 499 20.40 73.62 -25.23
C LYS A 499 20.53 72.10 -25.17
N ASP A 500 19.74 71.47 -26.02
CA ASP A 500 19.78 70.10 -26.52
C ASP A 500 19.54 68.96 -25.52
N ASN A 501 18.30 68.45 -25.50
CA ASN A 501 18.00 67.01 -25.51
C ASN A 501 16.54 66.73 -25.93
N ASN A 502 16.39 66.05 -27.07
CA ASN A 502 15.13 65.73 -27.78
C ASN A 502 14.19 64.72 -27.08
N TYR A 503 14.05 64.76 -25.76
CA TYR A 503 13.16 63.84 -25.02
C TYR A 503 12.20 64.52 -24.03
N PHE A 504 12.07 65.84 -24.10
CA PHE A 504 11.05 66.57 -23.34
C PHE A 504 9.92 67.00 -24.27
N ASN A 505 8.74 66.41 -24.06
CA ASN A 505 7.53 66.70 -24.82
C ASN A 505 6.98 68.07 -24.38
N ASP A 506 6.49 68.89 -25.31
CA ASP A 506 6.07 70.30 -25.12
C ASP A 506 5.05 70.52 -23.96
N ASN A 507 4.37 69.46 -23.53
CA ASN A 507 3.45 69.48 -22.40
C ASN A 507 4.14 69.67 -21.03
N ILE A 508 5.39 69.24 -20.85
CA ILE A 508 6.14 69.44 -19.59
C ILE A 508 6.63 70.89 -19.49
N LEU A 509 7.04 71.46 -20.63
CA LEU A 509 7.49 72.86 -20.72
C LEU A 509 6.33 73.83 -20.41
N ASN A 510 5.13 73.60 -20.98
CA ASN A 510 3.93 74.38 -20.66
C ASN A 510 3.53 74.29 -19.18
N TYR A 511 3.78 73.15 -18.52
CA TYR A 511 3.46 72.97 -17.10
C TYR A 511 4.47 73.66 -16.17
N ILE A 512 5.76 73.61 -16.51
CA ILE A 512 6.82 74.33 -15.79
C ILE A 512 6.62 75.84 -15.94
N GLU A 513 6.25 76.31 -17.13
CA GLU A 513 5.97 77.71 -17.41
C GLU A 513 4.71 78.20 -16.66
N HIS A 514 3.65 77.38 -16.59
CA HIS A 514 2.45 77.69 -15.81
C HIS A 514 2.73 77.80 -14.30
N TYR A 515 3.60 76.93 -13.76
CA TYR A 515 3.98 76.96 -12.33
C TYR A 515 5.03 78.03 -12.01
N SER A 516 5.97 78.31 -12.90
CA SER A 516 6.94 79.40 -12.74
C SER A 516 6.23 80.75 -12.61
N ASN A 517 5.15 80.96 -13.36
CA ASN A 517 4.30 82.15 -13.26
C ASN A 517 3.48 82.25 -11.96
N GLN A 518 3.31 81.16 -11.21
CA GLN A 518 2.63 81.16 -9.89
C GLN A 518 3.59 81.49 -8.73
N PHE A 519 4.89 81.25 -8.90
CA PHE A 519 5.90 81.63 -7.91
C PHE A 519 6.15 83.15 -7.85
N SER A 520 5.83 83.87 -8.93
CA SER A 520 6.00 85.33 -9.05
C SER A 520 5.06 86.14 -8.15
N SER A 521 4.00 85.54 -7.59
CA SER A 521 2.93 86.27 -6.87
C SER A 521 2.97 86.18 -5.34
N TYR A 522 4.00 85.59 -4.71
CA TYR A 522 4.09 85.49 -3.25
C TYR A 522 5.33 86.20 -2.67
N PRO A 523 5.18 87.17 -1.74
CA PRO A 523 6.32 87.84 -1.16
C PRO A 523 6.96 86.97 -0.06
N LYS A 524 8.26 86.68 -0.26
CA LYS A 524 9.21 86.06 0.69
C LYS A 524 8.83 84.66 1.17
N LEU A 525 9.03 83.67 0.30
CA LEU A 525 9.08 82.27 0.70
C LEU A 525 10.44 81.98 1.36
N ASN A 526 10.42 81.34 2.52
CA ASN A 526 11.65 80.81 3.13
C ASN A 526 12.05 79.47 2.47
N GLU A 527 13.26 78.99 2.72
CA GLU A 527 13.81 77.74 2.15
C GLU A 527 12.86 76.54 2.28
N GLU A 528 12.08 76.49 3.36
CA GLU A 528 11.14 75.41 3.68
C GLU A 528 9.87 75.48 2.81
N GLU A 529 9.42 76.68 2.46
CA GLU A 529 8.27 76.90 1.58
C GLU A 529 8.63 76.72 0.10
N ILE A 530 9.87 77.07 -0.29
CA ILE A 530 10.43 76.75 -1.61
C ILE A 530 10.55 75.23 -1.76
N GLN A 531 11.05 74.53 -0.73
CA GLN A 531 11.15 73.07 -0.73
C GLN A 531 9.76 72.41 -0.79
N LYS A 532 8.76 72.90 -0.05
CA LYS A 532 7.36 72.43 -0.15
C LYS A 532 6.76 72.65 -1.53
N GLY A 533 7.03 73.79 -2.16
CA GLY A 533 6.58 74.06 -3.52
C GLY A 533 7.23 73.10 -4.54
N PHE A 534 8.50 72.79 -4.36
CA PHE A 534 9.24 71.82 -5.18
C PHE A 534 8.72 70.38 -4.96
N ASP A 535 8.46 70.00 -3.71
CA ASP A 535 7.92 68.68 -3.37
C ASP A 535 6.50 68.50 -3.92
N GLN A 536 5.67 69.54 -3.89
CA GLN A 536 4.32 69.53 -4.46
C GLN A 536 4.34 69.48 -6.00
N LEU A 537 5.30 70.15 -6.64
CA LEU A 537 5.55 70.06 -8.08
C LEU A 537 5.89 68.62 -8.49
N ILE A 538 6.78 67.96 -7.74
CA ILE A 538 7.18 66.56 -7.97
C ILE A 538 5.99 65.60 -7.77
N VAL A 539 5.18 65.79 -6.73
CA VAL A 539 3.97 64.98 -6.49
C VAL A 539 2.92 65.13 -7.60
N ASN A 540 2.71 66.36 -8.09
CA ASN A 540 1.77 66.62 -9.18
C ASN A 540 2.28 66.07 -10.52
N LEU A 541 3.59 66.13 -10.77
CA LEU A 541 4.22 65.49 -11.93
C LEU A 541 3.98 63.97 -11.92
N PHE A 542 4.16 63.33 -10.76
CA PHE A 542 3.92 61.90 -10.57
C PHE A 542 2.45 61.51 -10.78
N ASN A 543 1.50 62.28 -10.24
CA ASN A 543 0.07 62.02 -10.43
C ASN A 543 -0.38 62.18 -11.89
N THR A 544 0.23 63.12 -12.62
CA THR A 544 -0.04 63.35 -14.05
C THR A 544 0.53 62.22 -14.91
N LEU A 545 1.74 61.73 -14.58
CA LEU A 545 2.37 60.60 -15.25
C LEU A 545 1.64 59.27 -15.00
N ASN A 546 0.99 59.11 -13.84
CA ASN A 546 0.21 57.92 -13.47
C ASN A 546 -1.03 57.68 -14.34
N ASN A 547 -1.50 58.71 -15.08
CA ASN A 547 -2.59 58.60 -16.05
C ASN A 547 -2.11 58.38 -17.51
N SER A 548 -0.80 58.25 -17.73
CA SER A 548 -0.25 57.92 -19.05
C SER A 548 0.19 56.46 -19.09
N THR A 549 -0.21 55.72 -20.13
CA THR A 549 0.09 54.30 -20.37
C THR A 549 1.58 53.99 -20.57
N SER A 550 2.48 54.96 -20.39
CA SER A 550 3.90 54.89 -20.72
C SER A 550 4.80 54.54 -19.53
N LEU A 551 4.25 54.20 -18.37
CA LEU A 551 5.00 53.84 -17.15
C LEU A 551 5.69 52.46 -17.18
N LYS A 552 5.71 51.76 -18.32
CA LYS A 552 6.36 50.44 -18.43
C LYS A 552 7.89 50.49 -18.62
N TYR A 553 8.49 51.66 -18.86
CA TYR A 553 9.91 51.77 -19.21
C TYR A 553 10.78 52.62 -18.27
N LEU A 554 10.23 53.18 -17.18
CA LEU A 554 10.99 53.94 -16.18
C LEU A 554 11.52 53.09 -15.00
N ASN A 555 11.35 51.77 -15.06
CA ASN A 555 11.40 50.92 -13.87
C ASN A 555 12.78 50.34 -13.50
N THR A 556 13.86 51.11 -13.50
CA THR A 556 15.05 50.66 -12.74
C THR A 556 15.92 51.83 -12.27
N SER A 557 16.48 52.65 -13.15
CA SER A 557 17.54 53.59 -12.73
C SER A 557 17.06 54.78 -11.90
N PHE A 558 15.88 55.34 -12.21
CA PHE A 558 15.33 56.49 -11.48
C PHE A 558 14.78 56.10 -10.10
N SER A 559 14.21 54.88 -9.98
CA SER A 559 13.68 54.31 -8.75
C SER A 559 14.78 54.08 -7.68
N TYR A 560 15.96 53.60 -8.10
CA TYR A 560 17.11 53.44 -7.19
C TYR A 560 17.70 54.77 -6.73
N TYR A 561 17.72 55.78 -7.60
CA TYR A 561 18.19 57.12 -7.26
C TYR A 561 17.33 57.78 -6.17
N LEU A 562 16.00 57.63 -6.26
CA LEU A 562 15.07 58.18 -5.27
C LEU A 562 15.15 57.44 -3.92
N LYS A 563 15.40 56.13 -3.90
CA LYS A 563 15.56 55.34 -2.67
C LYS A 563 16.79 55.74 -1.86
N ASP A 564 17.86 56.18 -2.53
CA ASP A 564 19.12 56.57 -1.91
C ASP A 564 19.10 58.00 -1.35
N LYS A 565 18.24 58.88 -1.90
CA LYS A 565 18.16 60.29 -1.52
C LYS A 565 17.08 60.66 -0.50
N PHE A 566 16.05 59.83 -0.30
CA PHE A 566 14.95 60.14 0.62
C PHE A 566 14.98 59.31 1.91
N ASN A 567 14.67 59.97 3.04
CA ASN A 567 14.73 59.41 4.38
C ASN A 567 13.76 58.21 4.56
N PRO A 568 14.19 57.11 5.22
CA PRO A 568 13.39 55.89 5.41
C PRO A 568 12.05 56.05 6.17
N HIS A 569 11.73 57.24 6.69
CA HIS A 569 10.44 57.53 7.33
C HIS A 569 9.35 58.09 6.38
N CYS A 570 9.61 58.19 5.07
CA CYS A 570 8.62 58.63 4.08
C CYS A 570 7.63 57.51 3.71
N THR A 571 6.59 57.33 4.54
CA THR A 571 5.63 56.19 4.44
C THR A 571 4.70 56.21 3.21
N PHE A 572 4.63 57.32 2.47
CA PHE A 572 3.80 57.43 1.26
C PHE A 572 4.37 56.65 0.06
N ILE A 573 5.70 56.56 -0.06
CA ILE A 573 6.39 55.92 -1.19
C ILE A 573 6.29 54.39 -1.13
N HIS A 574 6.34 53.81 0.08
CA HIS A 574 6.29 52.35 0.27
C HIS A 574 4.92 51.72 0.03
N LYS A 575 3.83 52.51 0.09
CA LYS A 575 2.46 51.98 0.01
C LYS A 575 1.91 51.85 -1.42
N ASN A 576 2.51 52.56 -2.39
CA ASN A 576 1.96 52.69 -3.76
C ASN A 576 2.87 52.12 -4.86
N ILE A 577 4.07 51.62 -4.51
CA ILE A 577 4.98 50.95 -5.45
C ILE A 577 5.05 49.48 -5.06
N ASN A 578 4.23 48.65 -5.72
CA ASN A 578 4.21 47.20 -5.50
C ASN A 578 5.35 46.56 -6.31
N ILE A 579 6.53 46.42 -5.71
CA ILE A 579 7.63 45.65 -6.31
C ILE A 579 7.42 44.20 -5.88
N ASN A 580 6.90 43.38 -6.80
CA ASN A 580 6.87 41.94 -6.61
C ASN A 580 8.32 41.43 -6.64
N ILE A 581 8.79 40.87 -5.53
CA ILE A 581 10.07 40.20 -5.44
C ILE A 581 9.77 38.71 -5.57
N ASP A 582 9.97 38.17 -6.77
CA ASP A 582 10.33 36.77 -6.98
C ASP A 582 11.79 36.71 -7.41
#